data_AF-A0A7S0CCJ7-F1
#
_entry.id   AF-A0A7S0CCJ7-F1
#
_cell.length_a   1.000
_cell.length_b   1.000
_cell.length_c   1.000
_cell.angle_alpha   90.00
_cell.angle_beta   90.00
_cell.angle_gamma   90.00
#
_symmetry.space_group_name_H-M   'P 1'
#
loop_
_entity.id
_entity.type
_entity.pdbx_description
1 polymer ?
#
loop_
_entity_poly.entity_id
_entity_poly.type
_entity_poly.pdbx_seq_one_letter_code
_entity_poly.pdbx_strand_id
1 'polypeptide(L)'
;MPYAIDIRSLALLRILLGLMQLFDVYSRVSNGKYDLAWYTSHTGRSYLYPSTDYSIGPIQTSEYFFLNVRREAYAEIAQFAVFTIMVLFFTVGYKCQNWWFCPSLWVMINSQICKSIPVTDGQDKLVLQILVWMCFLPVAEVWSIDAFFLRRR
;
A
#
# COMPACT_ATOMS: atom_id res chain seq x y z
N MET A 1 -31.18 17.32 -7.71
CA MET A 1 -30.09 17.78 -6.82
C MET A 1 -28.91 16.85 -7.05
N PRO A 2 -27.70 17.33 -7.37
CA PRO A 2 -26.56 16.42 -7.43
C PRO A 2 -26.39 15.78 -6.05
N TYR A 3 -26.28 14.45 -6.02
CA TYR A 3 -26.10 13.68 -4.80
C TYR A 3 -24.83 14.16 -4.08
N ALA A 4 -24.98 14.73 -2.89
CA ALA A 4 -23.86 15.08 -2.04
C ALA A 4 -23.28 13.80 -1.44
N ILE A 5 -21.98 13.56 -1.64
CA ILE A 5 -21.25 12.47 -0.99
C ILE A 5 -21.24 12.70 0.52
N ASP A 6 -21.55 11.66 1.30
CA ASP A 6 -21.40 11.72 2.75
C ASP A 6 -19.92 11.62 3.15
N ILE A 7 -19.38 12.76 3.57
CA ILE A 7 -17.97 12.92 3.96
C ILE A 7 -17.64 12.09 5.21
N ARG A 8 -18.60 11.81 6.10
CA ARG A 8 -18.37 10.99 7.30
C ARG A 8 -18.15 9.53 6.92
N SER A 9 -18.97 9.02 5.99
CA SER A 9 -18.80 7.69 5.42
C SER A 9 -17.44 7.57 4.70
N LEU A 10 -17.00 8.62 4.00
CA LEU A 10 -15.69 8.65 3.35
C LEU A 10 -14.53 8.62 4.36
N ALA A 11 -14.64 9.36 5.46
CA ALA A 11 -13.65 9.32 6.54
C ALA A 11 -13.58 7.94 7.21
N LEU A 12 -14.73 7.28 7.40
CA LEU A 12 -14.80 5.92 7.91
C LEU A 12 -14.15 4.92 6.94
N LEU A 13 -14.42 5.04 5.64
CA LEU A 13 -13.80 4.23 4.60
C LEU A 13 -12.26 4.32 4.66
N ARG A 14 -11.71 5.53 4.82
CA ARG A 14 -10.27 5.75 5.00
C ARG A 14 -9.70 5.02 6.20
N ILE A 15 -10.37 5.13 7.34
CA ILE A 15 -9.91 4.49 8.59
C ILE A 15 -9.97 2.97 8.43
N LEU A 16 -11.06 2.41 7.90
CA LEU A 16 -11.19 0.97 7.69
C LEU A 16 -10.16 0.43 6.70
N LEU A 17 -9.94 1.11 5.58
CA LEU A 17 -8.91 0.71 4.62
C LEU A 17 -7.51 0.79 5.22
N GLY A 18 -7.22 1.85 5.98
CA GLY A 18 -5.96 1.99 6.70
C GLY A 18 -5.74 0.85 7.69
N LEU A 19 -6.73 0.54 8.52
CA LEU A 19 -6.68 -0.58 9.46
C LEU A 19 -6.55 -1.94 8.77
N MET A 20 -7.24 -2.12 7.64
CA MET A 20 -7.13 -3.34 6.83
C MET A 20 -5.71 -3.51 6.29
N GLN A 21 -5.06 -2.44 5.85
CA GLN A 21 -3.66 -2.48 5.42
C GLN A 21 -2.69 -2.71 6.58
N LEU A 22 -2.95 -2.13 7.76
CA LEU A 22 -2.15 -2.43 8.96
C LEU A 22 -2.31 -3.88 9.40
N PHE A 23 -3.52 -4.43 9.31
CA PHE A 23 -3.77 -5.84 9.58
C PHE A 23 -3.07 -6.74 8.56
N ASP A 24 -3.07 -6.37 7.28
CA ASP A 24 -2.28 -7.05 6.26
C ASP A 24 -0.80 -7.06 6.67
N VAL A 25 -0.17 -5.89 6.89
CA VAL A 25 1.22 -5.78 7.36
C VAL A 25 1.48 -6.61 8.62
N TYR A 26 0.60 -6.55 9.62
CA TYR A 26 0.73 -7.32 10.85
C TYR A 26 0.65 -8.82 10.59
N SER A 27 -0.31 -9.27 9.78
CA SER A 27 -0.45 -10.69 9.40
C SER A 27 0.79 -11.17 8.64
N ARG A 28 1.41 -10.26 7.87
CA ARG A 28 2.67 -10.53 7.18
C ARG A 28 3.82 -10.65 8.18
N VAL A 29 3.99 -9.72 9.11
CA VAL A 29 5.10 -9.73 10.07
C VAL A 29 4.95 -10.81 11.17
N SER A 30 3.75 -11.02 11.71
CA SER A 30 3.52 -11.80 12.94
C SER A 30 3.27 -13.29 12.73
N ASN A 31 2.60 -13.70 11.65
CA ASN A 31 2.18 -15.09 11.50
C ASN A 31 3.23 -16.00 10.84
N GLY A 32 4.48 -15.53 10.67
CA GLY A 32 5.53 -16.33 10.03
C GLY A 32 5.25 -16.70 8.57
N LYS A 33 4.18 -16.16 7.95
CA LYS A 33 3.96 -16.17 6.50
C LYS A 33 5.08 -15.41 5.76
N TYR A 34 5.97 -14.74 6.52
CA TYR A 34 7.12 -13.97 6.09
C TYR A 34 8.28 -14.18 7.08
N ASP A 35 8.93 -15.33 6.97
CA ASP A 35 10.39 -15.21 6.96
C ASP A 35 10.72 -14.21 5.84
N LEU A 36 11.54 -13.19 6.09
CA LEU A 36 11.88 -12.18 5.08
C LEU A 36 12.45 -12.83 3.80
N ALA A 37 12.92 -14.08 3.94
CA ALA A 37 12.95 -15.10 2.91
C ALA A 37 11.91 -14.99 1.79
N TRP A 38 10.64 -14.68 2.05
CA TRP A 38 9.56 -14.72 1.05
C TRP A 38 9.68 -13.67 -0.06
N TYR A 39 10.26 -12.52 0.26
CA TYR A 39 10.54 -11.45 -0.70
C TYR A 39 12.00 -11.47 -1.20
N THR A 40 12.91 -12.04 -0.40
CA THR A 40 14.31 -12.15 -0.79
C THR A 40 14.59 -13.40 -1.62
N SER A 41 15.47 -13.31 -2.61
CA SER A 41 15.92 -14.49 -3.37
C SER A 41 16.93 -15.37 -2.62
N HIS A 42 17.22 -15.07 -1.35
CA HIS A 42 18.41 -15.57 -0.67
C HIS A 42 18.21 -16.87 0.12
N THR A 43 16.98 -17.37 0.24
CA THR A 43 16.69 -18.58 0.99
C THR A 43 15.84 -19.54 0.15
N GLY A 44 16.11 -20.85 0.23
CA GLY A 44 15.31 -21.89 -0.43
C GLY A 44 13.88 -22.04 0.11
N ARG A 45 13.43 -21.11 0.95
CA ARG A 45 12.06 -20.97 1.47
C ARG A 45 11.30 -19.81 0.80
N SER A 46 11.97 -19.06 -0.07
CA SER A 46 11.36 -18.00 -0.86
C SER A 46 10.53 -18.58 -1.99
N TYR A 47 9.30 -18.10 -2.19
CA TYR A 47 8.56 -18.34 -3.43
C TYR A 47 9.24 -17.70 -4.66
N LEU A 48 10.20 -16.81 -4.44
CA LEU A 48 11.02 -16.19 -5.48
C LEU A 48 12.34 -16.95 -5.72
N TYR A 49 12.52 -18.11 -5.07
CA TYR A 49 13.64 -19.03 -5.27
C TYR A 49 13.16 -20.38 -5.86
N PRO A 50 13.80 -20.92 -6.91
CA PRO A 50 14.87 -20.30 -7.67
C PRO A 50 14.32 -19.13 -8.50
N SER A 51 15.21 -18.23 -8.91
CA SER A 51 14.94 -17.16 -9.85
C SER A 51 14.51 -17.70 -11.22
N THR A 52 13.39 -18.40 -11.29
CA THR A 52 12.72 -18.61 -12.56
C THR A 52 12.18 -17.25 -12.94
N ASP A 53 12.85 -16.66 -13.93
CA ASP A 53 12.30 -15.69 -14.86
C ASP A 53 10.93 -16.20 -15.32
N TYR A 54 9.91 -16.04 -14.48
CA TYR A 54 8.55 -16.09 -14.98
C TYR A 54 8.49 -14.93 -15.96
N SER A 55 8.38 -15.29 -17.23
CA SER A 55 8.03 -14.43 -18.34
C SER A 55 6.64 -13.86 -18.08
N ILE A 56 6.55 -13.00 -17.08
CA ILE A 56 5.42 -12.13 -16.83
C ILE A 56 5.65 -10.99 -17.81
N GLY A 57 4.72 -10.77 -18.75
CA GLY A 57 4.98 -10.03 -20.00
C GLY A 57 5.66 -8.65 -19.84
N PRO A 58 6.12 -8.04 -20.95
CA PRO A 58 7.14 -6.96 -20.99
C PRO A 58 6.85 -5.71 -20.14
N ILE A 59 5.62 -5.52 -19.67
CA ILE A 59 5.19 -4.42 -18.80
C ILE A 59 5.53 -4.70 -17.32
N GLN A 60 5.60 -5.97 -16.91
CA GLN A 60 5.80 -6.41 -15.51
C GLN A 60 7.26 -6.80 -15.22
N THR A 61 8.06 -7.08 -16.25
CA THR A 61 9.53 -7.29 -16.19
C THR A 61 10.33 -6.00 -16.31
N SER A 62 9.66 -4.86 -16.40
CA SER A 62 10.33 -3.57 -16.48
C SER A 62 11.20 -3.34 -15.24
N GLU A 63 12.51 -3.42 -15.43
CA GLU A 63 13.55 -2.93 -14.52
C GLU A 63 13.34 -1.45 -14.13
N TYR A 64 12.39 -0.77 -14.79
CA TYR A 64 12.04 0.64 -14.60
C TYR A 64 10.86 0.89 -13.66
N PHE A 65 10.21 -0.13 -13.07
CA PHE A 65 9.35 0.14 -11.91
C PHE A 65 10.29 0.46 -10.74
N PHE A 66 10.38 1.75 -10.38
CA PHE A 66 11.36 2.38 -9.47
C PHE A 66 11.65 1.71 -8.11
N LEU A 67 10.94 0.62 -7.77
CA LEU A 67 11.12 -0.18 -6.56
C LEU A 67 11.57 -1.63 -6.83
N ASN A 68 11.88 -2.01 -8.08
CA ASN A 68 12.64 -3.22 -8.41
C ASN A 68 14.16 -3.05 -8.13
N VAL A 69 14.52 -2.11 -7.24
CA VAL A 69 15.86 -2.06 -6.64
C VAL A 69 16.11 -3.43 -6.02
N ARG A 70 17.25 -4.03 -6.40
CA ARG A 70 17.79 -5.34 -6.01
C ARG A 70 17.03 -6.01 -4.86
N ARG A 71 16.58 -7.25 -5.07
CA ARG A 71 15.89 -8.15 -4.11
C ARG A 71 16.78 -8.55 -2.92
N GLU A 72 17.40 -7.55 -2.29
CA GLU A 72 18.19 -7.62 -1.08
C GLU A 72 17.26 -7.40 0.11
N ALA A 73 17.45 -8.22 1.16
CA ALA A 73 16.67 -8.21 2.39
C ALA A 73 16.42 -6.81 2.96
N TYR A 74 17.48 -5.99 3.00
CA TYR A 74 17.42 -4.67 3.62
C TYR A 74 16.55 -3.67 2.83
N ALA A 75 16.55 -3.75 1.50
CA ALA A 75 15.74 -2.88 0.66
C ALA A 75 14.24 -3.17 0.83
N GLU A 76 13.88 -4.44 1.01
CA GLU A 76 12.49 -4.87 1.21
C GLU A 76 11.97 -4.51 2.59
N ILE A 77 12.80 -4.69 3.64
CA ILE A 77 12.47 -4.19 4.99
C ILE A 77 12.22 -2.69 4.96
N ALA A 78 13.11 -1.93 4.30
CA ALA A 78 12.96 -0.48 4.20
C ALA A 78 11.67 -0.10 3.46
N GLN A 79 11.33 -0.77 2.35
CA GLN A 79 10.09 -0.52 1.62
C GLN A 79 8.85 -0.85 2.47
N PHE A 80 8.86 -1.96 3.22
CA PHE A 80 7.77 -2.32 4.14
C PHE A 80 7.63 -1.33 5.29
N ALA A 81 8.74 -0.85 5.86
CA ALA A 81 8.73 0.15 6.91
C ALA A 81 8.14 1.48 6.41
N VAL A 82 8.58 1.96 5.23
CA VAL A 82 8.03 3.17 4.60
C VAL A 82 6.55 2.99 4.31
N PHE A 83 6.14 1.86 3.74
CA PHE A 83 4.74 1.55 3.50
C PHE A 83 3.91 1.60 4.79
N THR A 84 4.38 0.96 5.86
CA THR A 84 3.70 0.95 7.16
C THR A 84 3.50 2.36 7.71
N ILE A 85 4.54 3.21 7.62
CA ILE A 85 4.47 4.62 8.05
C ILE A 85 3.43 5.39 7.20
N MET A 86 3.43 5.20 5.88
CA MET A 86 2.46 5.84 5.00
C MET A 86 1.03 5.38 5.30
N VAL A 87 0.80 4.10 5.59
CA VAL A 87 -0.51 3.58 5.97
C VAL A 87 -0.95 4.17 7.31
N LEU A 88 -0.06 4.33 8.29
CA LEU A 88 -0.38 5.01 9.56
C LEU A 88 -0.81 6.45 9.30
N PHE A 89 -0.07 7.20 8.49
CA PHE A 89 -0.45 8.57 8.11
C PHE A 89 -1.79 8.61 7.39
N PHE A 90 -2.05 7.67 6.49
CA PHE A 90 -3.35 7.54 5.81
C PHE A 90 -4.49 7.25 6.79
N THR A 91 -4.27 6.35 7.75
CA THR A 91 -5.27 5.94 8.76
C THR A 91 -5.67 7.09 9.67
N VAL A 92 -4.72 7.94 10.08
CA VAL A 92 -5.00 9.11 10.94
C VAL A 92 -5.32 10.37 10.12
N GLY A 93 -5.05 10.36 8.82
CA GLY A 93 -5.43 11.43 7.90
C GLY A 93 -4.46 12.60 7.98
N TYR A 94 -3.17 12.27 8.05
CA TYR A 94 -2.08 13.24 8.06
C TYR A 94 -1.51 13.36 6.64
N LYS A 95 -1.39 14.60 6.13
CA LYS A 95 -0.94 14.93 4.77
C LYS A 95 -1.81 14.35 3.64
N CYS A 96 -3.00 13.86 3.96
CA CYS A 96 -3.93 13.26 3.00
C CYS A 96 -4.61 14.32 2.10
N GLN A 97 -4.59 15.60 2.50
CA GLN A 97 -5.05 16.69 1.64
C GLN A 97 -4.05 17.03 0.51
N ASN A 98 -2.79 16.60 0.62
CA ASN A 98 -1.80 16.85 -0.42
C ASN A 98 -2.07 15.95 -1.63
N TRP A 99 -2.03 16.54 -2.82
CA TRP A 99 -2.30 15.86 -4.09
C TRP A 99 -1.37 14.65 -4.35
N TRP A 100 -0.17 14.62 -3.77
CA TRP A 100 0.83 13.57 -4.00
C TRP A 100 0.74 12.38 -3.04
N PHE A 101 0.08 12.53 -1.89
CA PHE A 101 0.14 11.52 -0.83
C PHE A 101 -0.60 10.24 -1.22
N CYS A 102 -1.90 10.35 -1.55
CA CYS A 102 -2.70 9.17 -1.95
C CYS A 102 -2.13 8.47 -3.20
N PRO A 103 -1.71 9.18 -4.26
CA PRO A 103 -1.05 8.53 -5.41
C PRO A 103 0.25 7.80 -5.04
N SER A 104 1.08 8.38 -4.16
CA SER A 104 2.32 7.69 -3.73
C SER A 104 2.04 6.41 -2.94
N LEU A 105 1.01 6.41 -2.07
CA LEU A 105 0.56 5.20 -1.38
C LEU A 105 0.04 4.15 -2.37
N TRP A 106 -0.73 4.58 -3.38
CA TRP A 106 -1.21 3.70 -4.44
C TRP A 106 -0.08 3.04 -5.23
N VAL A 107 0.92 3.82 -5.64
CA VAL A 107 2.12 3.30 -6.33
C VAL A 107 2.85 2.29 -5.44
N MET A 108 2.95 2.56 -4.14
CA MET A 108 3.62 1.65 -3.19
C MET A 108 2.90 0.30 -3.08
N ILE A 109 1.56 0.30 -2.94
CA ILE A 109 0.76 -0.94 -2.91
C ILE A 109 0.88 -1.70 -4.23
N ASN A 110 0.76 -1.00 -5.36
CA ASN A 110 0.91 -1.61 -6.68
C ASN A 110 2.29 -2.28 -6.84
N SER A 111 3.35 -1.62 -6.35
CA SER A 111 4.69 -2.19 -6.35
C SER A 111 4.78 -3.48 -5.54
N GLN A 112 4.16 -3.56 -4.37
CA GLN A 112 4.17 -4.76 -3.53
C GLN A 112 3.41 -5.93 -4.19
N ILE A 113 2.28 -5.64 -4.83
CA ILE A 113 1.48 -6.63 -5.57
C ILE A 113 2.28 -7.19 -6.74
N CYS A 114 2.91 -6.32 -7.55
CA CYS A 114 3.73 -6.76 -8.69
C CYS A 114 4.91 -7.65 -8.27
N LYS A 115 5.42 -7.51 -7.04
CA LYS A 115 6.50 -8.36 -6.51
C LYS A 115 6.01 -9.71 -5.97
N SER A 116 4.73 -9.82 -5.62
CA SER A 116 4.17 -11.00 -4.94
C SER A 116 2.93 -11.56 -5.64
N ILE A 117 2.94 -11.57 -6.98
CA ILE A 117 1.84 -12.04 -7.84
C ILE A 117 1.29 -13.42 -7.40
N PRO A 118 2.11 -14.44 -7.08
CA PRO A 118 1.60 -15.75 -6.68
C PRO A 118 0.84 -15.76 -5.34
N VAL A 119 1.04 -14.73 -4.51
CA VAL A 119 0.49 -14.59 -3.15
C VAL A 119 -0.56 -13.47 -3.11
N THR A 120 -0.87 -12.86 -4.27
CA THR A 120 -1.83 -11.76 -4.35
C THR A 120 -3.25 -12.32 -4.46
N ASP A 121 -4.13 -11.86 -3.57
CA ASP A 121 -5.54 -12.25 -3.59
C ASP A 121 -6.41 -11.17 -4.26
N GLY A 122 -7.67 -11.51 -4.56
CA GLY A 122 -8.64 -10.55 -5.10
C GLY A 122 -8.86 -9.33 -4.18
N GLN A 123 -8.60 -9.51 -2.89
CA GLN A 123 -8.61 -8.47 -1.87
C GLN A 123 -7.64 -7.32 -2.19
N ASP A 124 -6.40 -7.65 -2.58
CA ASP A 124 -5.35 -6.65 -2.82
C ASP A 124 -5.70 -5.77 -4.04
N LYS A 125 -6.27 -6.39 -5.08
CA LYS A 125 -6.75 -5.69 -6.28
C LYS A 125 -7.93 -4.76 -5.97
N LEU A 126 -8.85 -5.19 -5.10
CA LEU A 126 -9.97 -4.36 -4.67
C LEU A 126 -9.49 -3.12 -3.90
N VAL A 127 -8.58 -3.29 -2.94
CA VAL A 127 -7.97 -2.18 -2.21
C VAL A 127 -7.30 -1.20 -3.18
N LEU A 128 -6.54 -1.73 -4.13
CA LEU A 128 -5.84 -0.92 -5.13
C LEU A 128 -6.82 -0.07 -5.95
N GLN A 129 -7.93 -0.65 -6.40
CA GLN A 129 -8.97 0.07 -7.15
C GLN A 129 -9.65 1.14 -6.29
N ILE A 130 -10.02 0.82 -5.04
CA ILE A 130 -10.65 1.79 -4.14
C ILE A 130 -9.69 2.96 -3.88
N LEU A 131 -8.40 2.68 -3.65
CA LEU A 131 -7.41 3.70 -3.35
C LEU A 131 -7.16 4.65 -4.54
N VAL A 132 -7.24 4.17 -5.79
CA VAL A 132 -7.22 5.07 -6.99
C VAL A 132 -8.32 6.11 -6.87
N TRP A 133 -9.54 5.68 -6.57
CA TRP A 133 -10.68 6.59 -6.47
C TRP A 133 -10.53 7.56 -5.30
N MET A 134 -9.96 7.09 -4.19
CA MET A 134 -9.70 7.95 -3.02
C MET A 134 -8.68 9.07 -3.29
N CYS A 135 -7.83 8.97 -4.31
CA CYS A 135 -6.97 10.07 -4.74
C CYS A 135 -7.75 11.32 -5.19
N PHE A 136 -9.01 11.13 -5.63
CA PHE A 136 -9.86 12.22 -6.15
C PHE A 136 -10.94 12.67 -5.16
N LEU A 137 -11.04 12.03 -4.00
CA LEU A 137 -12.09 12.29 -3.02
C LEU A 137 -11.56 13.14 -1.84
N PRO A 138 -12.42 13.93 -1.18
CA PRO A 138 -12.03 14.76 -0.04
C PRO A 138 -11.89 13.95 1.25
N VAL A 139 -10.97 12.99 1.27
CA VAL A 139 -10.87 11.98 2.33
C VAL A 139 -10.42 12.52 3.69
N ALA A 140 -9.82 13.71 3.68
CA ALA A 140 -9.20 14.34 4.84
C ALA A 140 -10.02 15.49 5.44
N GLU A 141 -11.28 15.69 5.04
CA GLU A 141 -12.09 16.81 5.54
C GLU A 141 -12.64 16.59 6.96
N VAL A 142 -12.86 15.32 7.36
CA VAL A 142 -13.46 14.94 8.64
C VAL A 142 -12.66 13.82 9.30
N TRP A 143 -12.59 13.86 10.64
CA TRP A 143 -11.88 12.87 11.48
C TRP A 143 -10.43 12.62 11.07
N SER A 144 -9.75 13.66 10.60
CA SER A 144 -8.34 13.65 10.18
C SER A 144 -7.52 14.65 11.01
N ILE A 145 -6.22 14.40 11.12
CA ILE A 145 -5.28 15.37 11.69
C ILE A 145 -5.24 16.65 10.84
N ASP A 146 -5.31 16.52 9.50
CA ASP A 146 -5.30 17.68 8.60
C ASP A 146 -6.48 18.63 8.88
N ALA A 147 -7.70 18.09 9.06
CA ALA A 147 -8.88 18.87 9.42
C ALA A 147 -8.76 19.55 10.79
N PHE A 148 -8.11 18.88 11.74
CA PHE A 148 -7.84 19.45 13.06
C PHE A 148 -6.90 20.67 12.98
N PHE A 149 -5.83 20.59 12.18
CA PHE A 149 -4.93 21.72 11.98
C PHE A 149 -5.56 22.86 11.19
N LEU A 150 -6.40 22.57 10.18
CA LEU A 150 -7.13 23.59 9.43
C LEU A 150 -8.09 24.38 10.32
N ARG A 151 -8.81 23.72 11.24
CA ARG A 151 -9.74 24.39 12.16
C ARG A 151 -9.07 25.31 13.18
N ARG A 152 -7.75 25.16 13.38
CA ARG A 152 -6.96 25.98 14.32
C ARG A 152 -6.29 27.19 13.67
N ARG A 153 -6.30 27.27 12.34
CA ARG A 153 -5.88 28.47 11.61
C ARG A 153 -7.05 29.41 11.43
#